data_AF-A0A284R2V7-F1
#
_entry.id   AF-A0A284R2V7-F1
#
_cell.length_a   1.000
_cell.length_b   1.000
_cell.length_c   1.000
_cell.angle_alpha   90.00
_cell.angle_beta   90.00
_cell.angle_gamma   90.00
#
_symmetry.space_group_name_H-M   'P 1'
#
loop_
_entity.id
_entity.type
_entity.pdbx_description
1 polymer ?
#
loop_
_entity_poly.entity_id
_entity_poly.type
_entity_poly.pdbx_seq_one_letter_code
_entity_poly.pdbx_strand_id
1 'polypeptide(L)'
;MSEPSPPPRYILRSHFSGLTILLIFLDDDRIYFEDGSERVISMSTRTLRPKSSWKAHNDELQEWGENIITATGSLSKDQSSEAPEFS
;
A
#
# COMPACT_ATOMS: atom_id res chain seq x y z
N MET A 1 -7.02 -33.62 17.11
CA MET A 1 -7.88 -33.10 16.03
C MET A 1 -7.71 -31.58 16.04
N SER A 2 -7.28 -30.97 14.93
CA SER A 2 -7.22 -29.51 14.81
C SER A 2 -8.64 -28.98 14.62
N GLU A 3 -9.00 -27.91 15.33
CA GLU A 3 -10.27 -27.19 15.10
C GLU A 3 -10.26 -26.56 13.69
N PRO A 4 -11.39 -26.53 12.95
CA PRO A 4 -11.46 -25.86 11.67
C PRO A 4 -11.25 -24.34 11.83
N SER A 5 -10.57 -23.73 10.87
CA SER A 5 -10.34 -22.29 10.87
C SER A 5 -11.68 -21.53 10.92
N PRO A 6 -11.82 -20.48 11.74
CA PRO A 6 -13.08 -19.76 11.85
C PRO A 6 -13.46 -19.13 10.51
N PRO A 7 -14.76 -19.03 10.19
CA PRO A 7 -15.20 -18.36 8.97
C PRO A 7 -14.83 -16.87 9.02
N PRO A 8 -14.48 -16.26 7.87
CA PRO A 8 -14.20 -14.84 7.82
C PRO A 8 -15.45 -14.05 8.23
N ARG A 9 -15.27 -13.07 9.12
CA ARG A 9 -16.37 -12.19 9.56
C ARG A 9 -16.85 -11.24 8.46
N TYR A 10 -15.93 -10.79 7.61
CA TYR A 10 -16.19 -9.82 6.55
C TYR A 10 -15.45 -10.20 5.28
N ILE A 11 -16.09 -9.99 4.13
CA ILE A 11 -15.50 -10.21 2.81
C ILE A 11 -15.54 -8.88 2.06
N LEU A 12 -14.36 -8.34 1.77
CA LEU A 12 -14.19 -7.06 1.08
C LEU A 12 -13.87 -7.33 -0.39
N ARG A 13 -14.74 -6.84 -1.29
CA ARG A 13 -14.60 -7.01 -2.74
C ARG A 13 -14.39 -5.65 -3.38
N SER A 14 -13.16 -5.16 -3.35
CA SER A 14 -12.81 -3.81 -3.81
C SER A 14 -11.84 -3.76 -5.00
N HIS A 15 -11.15 -4.86 -5.28
CA HIS A 15 -10.17 -4.98 -6.36
C HIS A 15 -10.57 -6.05 -7.38
N PHE A 16 -10.15 -5.85 -8.63
CA PHE A 16 -10.32 -6.83 -9.72
C PHE A 16 -9.03 -7.60 -10.02
N SER A 17 -7.90 -7.07 -9.57
CA SER A 17 -6.58 -7.69 -9.65
C SER A 17 -6.19 -8.30 -8.29
N GLY A 18 -5.22 -9.22 -8.28
CA GLY A 18 -4.70 -9.80 -7.05
C GLY A 18 -4.08 -8.72 -6.16
N LEU A 19 -4.33 -8.81 -4.85
CA LEU A 19 -3.76 -7.88 -3.88
C LEU A 19 -2.25 -8.13 -3.74
N THR A 20 -1.47 -7.06 -3.78
CA THR A 20 -0.02 -7.07 -3.60
C THR A 20 0.36 -6.61 -2.20
N ILE A 21 -0.37 -5.64 -1.63
CA ILE A 21 -0.10 -5.06 -0.31
C ILE A 21 -1.39 -4.96 0.51
N LEU A 22 -1.26 -5.23 1.81
CA LEU A 22 -2.29 -5.03 2.83
C LEU A 22 -1.67 -4.32 4.03
N LEU A 23 -2.20 -3.14 4.37
CA LEU A 23 -1.78 -2.35 5.53
C LEU A 23 -2.99 -2.04 6.41
N ILE A 24 -2.87 -2.27 7.72
CA ILE A 24 -3.93 -2.01 8.70
C ILE A 24 -3.39 -1.01 9.71
N PHE A 25 -4.07 0.13 9.81
CA PHE A 25 -3.75 1.16 10.80
C PHE A 25 -4.86 1.20 11.83
N LEU A 26 -4.53 0.81 13.05
CA LEU A 26 -5.49 0.70 14.15
C LEU A 26 -5.92 2.08 14.67
N ASP A 27 -5.04 3.08 14.57
CA ASP A 27 -5.29 4.41 15.14
C ASP A 27 -6.26 5.26 14.29
N ASP A 28 -6.17 5.16 12.96
CA ASP A 28 -7.04 5.91 12.02
C ASP A 28 -8.25 5.08 11.58
N ASP A 29 -8.44 3.87 12.12
CA ASP A 29 -9.53 2.97 11.76
C ASP A 29 -9.60 2.74 10.24
N ARG A 30 -8.44 2.49 9.64
CA ARG A 30 -8.30 2.33 8.19
C ARG A 30 -7.52 1.09 7.80
N ILE A 31 -7.97 0.50 6.70
CA ILE A 31 -7.27 -0.55 5.98
C ILE A 31 -6.96 -0.03 4.60
N TYR A 32 -5.73 -0.22 4.15
CA TYR A 32 -5.27 0.11 2.82
C TYR A 32 -4.92 -1.18 2.09
N PHE A 33 -5.34 -1.25 0.84
CA PHE A 33 -5.12 -2.38 -0.03
C PHE A 33 -4.55 -1.87 -1.34
N GLU A 34 -3.53 -2.54 -1.85
CA GLU A 34 -3.01 -2.34 -3.20
C GLU A 34 -3.20 -3.60 -4.02
N ASP A 35 -3.53 -3.44 -5.30
CA ASP A 35 -3.56 -4.54 -6.26
C ASP A 35 -2.46 -4.44 -7.31
N GLY A 36 -2.27 -5.51 -8.07
CA GLY A 36 -1.29 -5.58 -9.17
C GLY A 36 -1.59 -4.65 -10.36
N SER A 37 -2.61 -3.80 -10.29
CA SER A 37 -2.84 -2.69 -11.24
C SER A 37 -2.44 -1.34 -10.64
N GLU A 38 -1.64 -1.37 -9.58
CA GLU A 38 -1.19 -0.21 -8.80
C GLU A 38 -2.38 0.57 -8.25
N ARG A 39 -3.55 -0.05 -8.04
CA ARG A 39 -4.71 0.64 -7.49
C ARG A 39 -4.71 0.49 -5.99
N VAL A 40 -4.75 1.62 -5.29
CA VAL A 40 -4.84 1.69 -3.84
C VAL A 40 -6.25 2.07 -3.42
N ILE A 41 -6.77 1.38 -2.42
CA ILE A 41 -8.07 1.69 -1.81
C ILE A 41 -7.89 1.80 -0.31
N SER A 42 -8.33 2.92 0.26
CA SER A 42 -8.47 3.06 1.71
C SER A 42 -9.91 2.77 2.12
N MET A 43 -10.08 2.01 3.18
CA MET A 43 -11.37 1.56 3.69
C MET A 43 -11.45 1.79 5.19
N SER A 44 -12.61 2.23 5.68
CA SER A 44 -12.85 2.34 7.11
C SER A 44 -13.07 0.96 7.73
N THR A 45 -12.36 0.64 8.82
CA THR A 45 -12.59 -0.58 9.63
C THR A 45 -13.98 -0.57 10.28
N ARG A 46 -14.51 0.61 10.63
CA ARG A 46 -15.82 0.79 11.30
C ARG A 46 -17.00 0.53 10.39
N THR A 47 -16.92 1.02 9.15
CA THR A 47 -18.06 0.99 8.21
C THR A 47 -17.86 0.02 7.05
N LEU A 48 -16.64 -0.46 6.84
CA LEU A 48 -16.23 -1.31 5.70
C LEU A 48 -16.56 -0.67 4.34
N ARG A 49 -16.59 0.67 4.30
CA ARG A 49 -16.81 1.44 3.08
C ARG A 49 -15.50 2.06 2.60
N PRO A 50 -15.23 2.05 1.28
CA PRO A 50 -14.11 2.79 0.71
C PRO A 50 -14.23 4.27 1.06
N LYS A 51 -13.15 4.86 1.58
CA LYS A 51 -13.05 6.30 1.83
C LYS A 51 -12.41 7.02 0.65
N SER A 52 -11.42 6.39 0.01
CA SER A 52 -10.75 6.92 -1.17
C SER A 52 -10.10 5.81 -2.00
N SER A 53 -9.87 6.09 -3.28
CA SER A 53 -9.09 5.22 -4.16
C SER A 53 -8.26 6.05 -5.13
N TRP A 54 -7.01 5.64 -5.33
CA TRP A 54 -6.08 6.32 -6.25
C TRP A 54 -5.15 5.29 -6.90
N LYS A 55 -4.38 5.73 -7.89
CA LYS A 55 -3.34 4.93 -8.50
C LYS A 55 -2.01 5.21 -7.79
N ALA A 56 -1.37 4.19 -7.23
CA ALA A 56 -0.03 4.25 -6.69
C ALA A 56 0.98 4.48 -7.81
N HIS A 57 2.01 5.27 -7.54
CA HIS A 57 3.16 5.39 -8.42
C HIS A 57 4.18 4.29 -8.06
N ASN A 58 4.05 3.18 -8.79
CA ASN A 58 4.96 2.04 -9.02
C ASN A 58 5.71 1.31 -7.89
N ASP A 59 6.10 1.92 -6.77
CA ASP A 59 7.20 1.31 -6.01
C ASP A 59 6.87 0.84 -4.59
N GLU A 60 6.11 1.56 -3.75
CA GLU A 60 5.74 1.06 -2.42
C GLU A 60 4.72 1.96 -1.70
N LEU A 61 3.79 1.36 -0.94
CA LEU A 61 2.95 2.08 0.02
C LEU A 61 3.60 2.14 1.40
N GLN A 62 3.79 3.35 1.92
CA GLN A 62 4.35 3.60 3.25
C GLN A 62 3.50 4.59 4.04
N GLU A 63 3.36 4.38 5.34
CA GLU A 63 2.74 5.34 6.26
C GLU A 63 3.76 6.38 6.73
N TRP A 64 3.35 7.65 6.75
CA TRP A 64 4.11 8.72 7.38
C TRP A 64 3.18 9.66 8.18
N GLY A 65 3.08 9.38 9.49
CA GLY A 65 2.17 10.11 10.39
C GLY A 65 0.71 9.86 10.02
N GLU A 66 -0.08 10.91 9.83
CA GLU A 66 -1.49 10.81 9.39
C GLU A 66 -1.64 10.64 7.86
N ASN A 67 -0.54 10.57 7.11
CA ASN A 67 -0.55 10.52 5.65
C ASN A 67 -0.02 9.17 5.15
N ILE A 68 -0.57 8.73 4.01
CA ILE A 68 0.03 7.64 3.23
C ILE A 68 0.86 8.26 2.12
N ILE A 69 2.11 7.84 2.04
CA ILE A 69 3.02 8.18 0.96
C ILE A 69 3.15 6.96 0.06
N THR A 70 3.03 7.18 -1.24
CA THR A 70 3.54 6.24 -2.23
C THR A 70 4.93 6.71 -2.61
N ALA A 71 5.96 5.99 -2.20
CA ALA A 71 7.35 6.36 -2.50
C ALA A 71 7.70 5.87 -3.91
N THR A 72 8.26 6.75 -4.75
CA THR A 72 8.95 6.36 -5.99
C THR A 72 10.41 6.14 -5.63
N GLY A 73 10.87 4.89 -5.61
CA GLY A 73 11.92 4.49 -4.68
C GLY A 73 12.88 3.41 -5.14
N SER A 74 12.93 3.00 -6.40
CA SER A 74 14.13 2.34 -6.92
C SER A 74 15.26 3.36 -7.04
N LEU A 75 15.91 3.70 -5.92
CA LEU A 75 17.23 4.31 -5.96
C LEU A 75 18.20 3.22 -6.43
N SER A 76 18.34 3.07 -7.75
CA SER A 76 19.54 2.47 -8.31
C SER A 76 20.70 3.39 -7.91
N LYS A 77 21.30 3.11 -6.74
CA LYS A 77 22.67 3.51 -6.44
C LYS A 77 23.52 2.88 -7.54
N ASP A 78 23.79 3.62 -8.61
CA ASP A 78 24.89 3.39 -9.55
C ASP A 78 24.93 4.54 -10.56
N GLN A 79 25.29 5.75 -10.12
CA GLN A 79 25.99 6.71 -10.98
C GLN A 79 27.06 7.43 -10.17
N SER A 80 28.25 6.81 -10.13
CA SER A 80 29.50 7.53 -9.90
C SER A 80 29.71 8.50 -11.08
N SER A 81 29.44 9.78 -10.86
CA SER A 81 29.93 10.83 -11.77
C SER A 81 31.21 11.42 -11.18
N GLU A 82 32.28 11.26 -11.95
CA GLU A 82 33.60 11.84 -11.72
C GLU A 82 33.49 13.37 -11.81
N ALA A 83 34.05 14.09 -10.84
CA ALA A 83 34.07 15.55 -10.84
C ALA A 83 35.02 16.06 -11.95
N PRO A 84 34.65 17.10 -12.73
CA PRO A 84 35.57 17.65 -13.71
C PRO A 84 36.67 18.44 -13.00
N GLU A 85 37.92 18.05 -13.23
CA GLU A 85 39.08 18.86 -12.87
C GLU A 85 39.05 20.16 -13.70
N PHE A 86 38.92 21.30 -13.01
CA PHE A 86 39.19 22.60 -13.61
C PHE A 86 40.70 22.84 -13.56
N SER A 87 41.32 22.98 -14.74
CA SER A 87 42.67 23.52 -14.93
C SER A 87 42.67 25.04 -14.91
#